data_AF-A0A2G9M930-F1
#
_entry.id   AF-A0A2G9M930-F1
#
_cell.length_a   1.000
_cell.length_b   1.000
_cell.length_c   1.000
_cell.angle_alpha   90.00
_cell.angle_beta   90.00
_cell.angle_gamma   90.00
#
_symmetry.space_group_name_H-M   'P 1'
#
loop_
_entity.id
_entity.type
_entity.pdbx_description
1 polymer ?
#
loop_
_entity_poly.entity_id
_entity_poly.type
_entity_poly.pdbx_seq_one_letter_code
_entity_poly.pdbx_strand_id
1 'polypeptide(L)'
;MDKKGIDAMIWVIIVLGLGILAYLIISGIFTGQIRLFAEDLNRCPGQCVKQVIPPGVDDRLFVRGVGCDPALNQREIRGQFIANAAPRGAGTEYSCDVCCI
;
A
#
# COMPACT_ATOMS: atom_id res chain seq x y z
N MET A 1 -8.87 11.76 -56.18
CA MET A 1 -8.38 11.67 -54.79
C MET A 1 -9.44 12.29 -53.89
N ASP A 2 -10.33 11.45 -53.38
CA ASP A 2 -11.51 11.86 -52.62
C ASP A 2 -11.12 12.47 -51.27
N LYS A 3 -11.34 13.79 -51.13
CA LYS A 3 -11.15 14.55 -49.88
C LYS A 3 -11.85 13.90 -48.68
N LYS A 4 -12.95 13.16 -48.90
CA LYS A 4 -13.72 12.47 -47.85
C LYS A 4 -12.98 11.31 -47.18
N GLY A 5 -12.08 10.61 -47.88
CA GLY A 5 -11.30 9.51 -47.30
C GLY A 5 -10.16 10.00 -46.40
N ILE A 6 -9.59 11.16 -46.73
CA ILE A 6 -8.51 11.80 -45.96
C ILE A 6 -9.07 12.42 -44.67
N ASP A 7 -10.25 13.04 -44.73
CA ASP A 7 -10.89 13.65 -43.56
C ASP A 7 -11.22 12.61 -42.47
N ALA A 8 -11.79 11.47 -42.88
CA ALA A 8 -12.09 10.37 -41.96
C ALA A 8 -10.81 9.76 -41.35
N MET A 9 -9.73 9.64 -42.12
CA MET A 9 -8.45 9.11 -41.63
C MET A 9 -7.79 10.05 -40.61
N ILE A 10 -7.88 11.37 -40.81
CA ILE A 10 -7.38 12.37 -39.84
C ILE A 10 -8.16 12.30 -38.54
N TRP A 11 -9.49 12.22 -38.60
CA TRP A 11 -10.33 12.08 -37.41
C TRP A 11 -10.02 10.83 -36.59
N VAL A 12 -9.77 9.69 -37.24
CA VAL A 12 -9.40 8.44 -36.58
C VAL A 12 -8.09 8.59 -35.80
N ILE A 13 -7.08 9.23 -36.39
CA ILE A 13 -5.77 9.46 -35.75
C ILE A 13 -5.91 10.35 -34.51
N ILE A 14 -6.72 11.42 -34.60
CA ILE A 14 -6.96 12.34 -33.49
C ILE A 14 -7.65 11.62 -32.32
N VAL A 15 -8.69 10.82 -32.60
CA VAL A 15 -9.40 10.04 -31.57
C VAL A 15 -8.49 9.00 -30.94
N LEU A 16 -7.66 8.32 -31.72
CA LEU A 16 -6.69 7.35 -31.20
C LEU A 16 -5.63 8.01 -30.32
N GLY A 17 -5.11 9.17 -30.74
CA GLY A 17 -4.14 9.94 -29.96
C GLY A 17 -4.72 10.41 -28.62
N LEU A 18 -5.95 10.93 -28.62
CA LEU A 18 -6.66 11.32 -27.40
C LEU A 18 -6.96 10.12 -26.49
N GLY A 19 -7.31 8.97 -27.06
CA GLY A 19 -7.55 7.73 -26.31
C GLY A 19 -6.29 7.22 -25.61
N ILE A 20 -5.15 7.22 -26.30
CA ILE A 20 -3.85 6.84 -25.71
C ILE A 20 -3.45 7.84 -24.61
N LEU A 21 -3.62 9.14 -24.84
CA LEU A 21 -3.30 10.17 -23.86
C LEU A 21 -4.16 10.01 -22.59
N ALA A 22 -5.47 9.79 -22.75
CA ALA A 22 -6.37 9.54 -21.63
C ALA A 22 -5.99 8.26 -20.86
N TYR A 23 -5.65 7.18 -21.57
CA TYR A 23 -5.20 5.93 -20.95
C TYR A 23 -3.94 6.14 -20.10
N LEU A 24 -2.93 6.86 -20.61
CA LEU A 24 -1.70 7.14 -19.88
C LEU A 24 -1.94 7.97 -18.60
N ILE A 25 -2.83 8.97 -18.66
CA ILE A 25 -3.19 9.79 -17.51
C ILE A 25 -3.89 8.93 -16.44
N ILE A 26 -4.86 8.11 -16.86
CA ILE A 26 -5.60 7.22 -15.95
C ILE A 26 -4.64 6.20 -15.31
N SER A 27 -3.82 5.50 -16.11
CA SER A 27 -2.83 4.55 -15.58
C SER A 27 -1.85 5.18 -14.60
N GLY A 28 -1.38 6.41 -14.83
CA GLY A 28 -0.49 7.12 -13.91
C GLY A 28 -1.15 7.40 -12.55
N ILE A 29 -2.42 7.85 -12.55
CA ILE A 29 -3.17 8.18 -11.34
C ILE A 29 -3.46 6.93 -10.51
N PHE A 30 -3.90 5.84 -11.16
CA PHE A 30 -4.18 4.58 -10.46
C PHE A 30 -2.91 4.00 -9.84
N THR A 31 -1.79 3.97 -10.57
CA THR A 31 -0.52 3.43 -10.06
C THR A 31 0.00 4.19 -8.83
N GLY A 32 -0.20 5.51 -8.78
CA GLY A 32 0.21 6.34 -7.64
C GLY A 32 -0.61 6.06 -6.36
N GLN A 33 -1.90 5.77 -6.49
CA GLN A 33 -2.75 5.49 -5.32
C GLN A 33 -2.58 4.08 -4.75
N ILE A 34 -2.30 3.06 -5.57
CA ILE A 34 -2.13 1.67 -5.05
C ILE A 34 -0.96 1.57 -4.06
N ARG A 35 0.09 2.39 -4.23
CA ARG A 35 1.20 2.44 -3.28
C ARG A 35 0.78 2.93 -1.89
N LEU A 36 -0.04 3.97 -1.84
CA LEU A 36 -0.56 4.52 -0.58
C LEU A 36 -1.52 3.54 0.12
N PHE A 37 -2.34 2.82 -0.65
CA PHE A 37 -3.25 1.81 -0.10
C PHE A 37 -2.52 0.57 0.41
N ALA A 38 -1.44 0.14 -0.25
CA ALA A 38 -0.64 -0.99 0.19
C ALA A 38 0.08 -0.73 1.54
N GLU A 39 0.48 0.51 1.80
CA GLU A 39 1.10 0.90 3.08
C GLU A 39 0.11 0.93 4.25
N ASP A 40 -1.15 1.31 4.01
CA ASP A 40 -2.18 1.33 5.07
C ASP A 40 -2.78 -0.05 5.35
N LEU A 41 -2.87 -0.93 4.35
CA LEU A 41 -3.44 -2.29 4.51
C LEU A 41 -2.59 -3.20 5.41
N ASN A 42 -1.29 -2.94 5.51
CA ASN A 42 -0.40 -3.74 6.35
C ASN A 42 -0.24 -3.17 7.77
N ARG A 43 -0.96 -2.10 8.16
CA ARG A 43 -0.90 -1.62 9.55
C ARG A 43 -1.64 -2.58 10.49
N CYS A 44 -0.98 -3.00 11.57
CA CYS A 44 -1.64 -3.74 12.64
C CYS A 44 -2.59 -2.80 13.39
N PRO A 45 -3.92 -3.02 13.37
CA PRO A 45 -4.86 -2.13 14.04
C PRO A 45 -4.81 -2.26 15.58
N GLY A 46 -4.21 -3.34 16.09
CA GLY A 46 -4.04 -3.59 17.52
C GLY A 46 -2.57 -3.50 17.97
N GLN A 47 -2.16 -4.42 18.86
CA GLN A 47 -0.80 -4.46 19.39
C GLN A 47 0.12 -5.24 18.44
N CYS A 48 1.20 -4.59 17.98
CA CYS A 48 2.26 -5.26 17.23
C CYS A 48 3.22 -5.95 18.20
N VAL A 49 3.42 -7.26 18.05
CA VAL A 49 4.34 -8.05 18.88
C VAL A 49 5.60 -8.37 18.07
N LYS A 50 6.77 -8.11 18.68
CA LYS A 50 8.07 -8.38 18.05
C LYS A 50 9.03 -8.95 19.08
N GLN A 51 9.72 -10.04 18.72
CA GLN A 51 10.69 -10.68 19.63
C GLN A 51 11.96 -9.85 19.79
N VAL A 52 12.43 -9.25 18.69
CA VAL A 52 13.66 -8.45 18.65
C VAL A 52 13.35 -7.09 18.03
N ILE A 53 13.51 -6.04 18.82
CA ILE A 53 13.30 -4.66 18.36
C ILE A 53 14.63 -4.16 17.78
N PRO A 54 14.68 -3.77 16.49
CA PRO A 54 15.90 -3.27 15.88
C PRO A 54 16.36 -1.97 16.55
N PRO A 55 17.69 -1.75 16.66
CA PRO A 55 18.22 -0.53 17.26
C PRO A 55 17.83 0.70 16.42
N GLY A 56 17.30 1.73 17.08
CA GLY A 56 16.86 2.97 16.43
C GLY A 56 15.35 3.09 16.18
N VAL A 57 14.58 2.05 16.50
CA VAL A 57 13.11 2.08 16.46
C VAL A 57 12.57 2.24 17.89
N ASP A 58 11.55 3.09 18.07
CA ASP A 58 10.90 3.30 19.36
C ASP A 58 10.24 1.99 19.83
N ASP A 59 10.67 1.50 20.98
CA ASP A 59 10.21 0.22 21.53
C ASP A 59 8.76 0.29 22.02
N ARG A 60 8.22 1.50 22.25
CA ARG A 60 6.82 1.71 22.62
C ARG A 60 5.82 1.38 21.51
N LEU A 61 6.31 1.25 20.27
CA LEU A 61 5.50 0.84 19.12
C LEU A 61 5.22 -0.67 19.11
N PHE A 62 5.95 -1.45 19.91
CA PHE A 62 5.90 -2.90 19.92
C PHE A 62 5.74 -3.45 21.34
N VAL A 63 5.11 -4.60 21.45
CA VAL A 63 5.16 -5.41 22.67
C VAL A 63 6.25 -6.45 22.49
N ARG A 64 7.22 -6.51 23.43
CA ARG A 64 8.20 -7.60 23.47
C ARG A 64 7.51 -8.87 23.93
N GLY A 65 7.41 -9.85 23.04
CA GLY A 65 6.74 -11.11 23.35
C GLY A 65 6.77 -12.10 22.18
N VAL A 66 6.22 -13.28 22.44
CA VAL A 66 6.13 -14.39 21.47
C VAL A 66 4.68 -14.61 21.00
N GLY A 67 3.73 -13.82 21.50
CA GLY A 67 2.30 -13.97 21.19
C GLY A 67 1.44 -12.92 21.90
N CYS A 68 0.14 -12.99 21.64
CA CYS A 68 -0.87 -12.11 22.21
C CYS A 68 -1.25 -12.53 23.64
N ASP A 69 -1.76 -11.59 24.44
CA ASP A 69 -2.23 -11.90 25.79
C ASP A 69 -3.64 -12.52 25.73
N PRO A 70 -3.80 -13.83 26.02
CA PRO A 70 -5.10 -14.47 26.01
C PRO A 70 -6.04 -13.94 27.09
N ALA A 71 -5.52 -13.35 28.18
CA ALA A 71 -6.34 -12.79 29.26
C ALA A 71 -7.11 -11.53 28.80
N LEU A 72 -6.65 -10.88 27.73
CA LEU A 72 -7.28 -9.70 27.14
C LEU A 72 -8.20 -10.05 25.94
N ASN A 73 -8.49 -11.33 25.69
CA ASN A 73 -9.24 -11.81 24.51
C ASN A 73 -8.62 -11.38 23.16
N GLN A 74 -7.30 -11.20 23.12
CA GLN A 74 -6.60 -10.81 21.90
C GLN A 74 -6.47 -12.01 20.95
N ARG A 75 -6.78 -11.80 19.67
CA ARG A 75 -6.62 -12.79 18.61
C ARG A 75 -5.29 -12.57 17.89
N GLU A 76 -4.52 -13.65 17.78
CA GLU A 76 -3.23 -13.67 17.12
C GLU A 76 -3.38 -13.78 15.60
N ILE A 77 -2.83 -12.81 14.88
CA ILE A 77 -2.70 -12.83 13.43
C ILE A 77 -1.21 -12.80 13.09
N ARG A 78 -0.73 -13.85 12.42
CA ARG A 78 0.67 -13.95 11.97
C ARG A 78 0.81 -13.39 10.56
N GLY A 79 1.86 -12.61 10.32
CA GLY A 79 2.11 -11.96 9.04
C GLY A 79 3.12 -10.83 9.19
N GLN A 80 3.44 -10.13 8.10
CA GLN A 80 4.20 -8.88 8.16
C GLN A 80 3.23 -7.71 8.29
N PHE A 81 3.14 -7.14 9.49
CA PHE A 81 2.33 -5.95 9.75
C PHE A 81 3.20 -4.80 10.23
N ILE A 82 2.86 -3.55 9.94
CA ILE A 82 3.54 -2.35 10.43
C ILE A 82 2.80 -1.84 11.67
N ALA A 83 3.50 -1.39 12.70
CA ALA A 83 2.86 -0.78 13.87
C ALA A 83 2.01 0.44 13.46
N ASN A 84 0.79 0.59 14.00
CA ASN A 84 -0.14 1.65 13.57
C ASN A 84 0.44 3.07 13.73
N ALA A 85 1.22 3.28 14.80
CA ALA A 85 1.88 4.55 15.10
C ALA A 85 3.25 4.72 14.40
N ALA A 86 3.63 3.84 13.48
CA ALA A 86 4.85 4.01 12.70
C ALA A 86 4.76 5.23 11.75
N PRO A 87 5.88 5.92 11.48
CA PRO A 87 5.93 7.03 10.54
C PRO A 87 5.51 6.60 9.13
N ARG A 88 4.99 7.53 8.32
CA ARG A 88 4.66 7.26 6.91
C ARG A 88 5.93 6.93 6.12
N GLY A 89 5.90 5.87 5.30
CA GLY A 89 7.10 5.35 4.64
C GLY A 89 7.99 4.48 5.54
N ALA A 90 7.49 4.04 6.69
CA ALA A 90 8.20 3.12 7.58
C ALA A 90 8.55 1.81 6.84
N GLY A 91 9.84 1.44 6.88
CA GLY A 91 10.35 0.23 6.25
C GLY A 91 10.07 -1.04 7.07
N THR A 92 10.72 -2.14 6.66
CA THR A 92 10.64 -3.45 7.32
C THR A 92 11.09 -3.43 8.78
N GLU A 93 11.86 -2.43 9.20
CA GLU A 93 12.26 -2.21 10.59
C GLU A 93 11.07 -2.01 11.55
N TYR A 94 9.97 -1.40 11.07
CA TYR A 94 8.73 -1.22 11.83
C TYR A 94 7.74 -2.38 11.65
N SER A 95 8.12 -3.41 10.90
CA SER A 95 7.28 -4.60 10.75
C SER A 95 7.34 -5.48 12.01
N CYS A 96 6.20 -6.06 12.38
CA CYS A 96 6.02 -7.00 13.45
C CYS A 96 5.57 -8.35 12.86
N ASP A 97 5.97 -9.44 13.51
CA ASP A 97 5.70 -10.82 13.06
C ASP A 97 4.28 -11.28 13.45
N VAL A 98 3.73 -10.64 14.48
CA VAL A 98 2.46 -10.98 15.10
C VAL A 98 1.67 -9.70 15.39
N CYS A 99 0.41 -9.68 14.98
CA CYS A 99 -0.55 -8.63 15.28
C CYS A 99 -1.65 -9.18 16.20
N CYS A 100 -1.90 -8.47 17.31
CA CYS A 100 -2.89 -8.83 18.33
C CYS A 100 -4.07 -7.88 18.29
N ILE A 101 -5.25 -8.39 17.93
CA ILE A 101 -6.52 -7.63 17.81
C ILE A 101 -7.56 -8.06 18.83
#